data_AF-A0A353X1L3-F1
#
_entry.id   AF-A0A353X1L3-F1
#
_cell.length_a   1.000
_cell.length_b   1.000
_cell.length_c   1.000
_cell.angle_alpha   90.00
_cell.angle_beta   90.00
_cell.angle_gamma   90.00
#
_symmetry.space_group_name_H-M   'P 1'
#
loop_
_entity.id
_entity.type
_entity.pdbx_description
1 polymer ?
#
loop_
_entity_poly.entity_id
_entity_poly.type
_entity_poly.pdbx_seq_one_letter_code
_entity_poly.pdbx_strand_id
1 'polypeptide(L)'
;MKSGLNLTWNKGDILYPCTDGFIDQFGGLKKLKRTGLQEMFENLQDKQFDVHQNAITQEFENWKGDAEQIEDVHFTGVKPLEY
;
A
#
# COMPACT_ATOMS: atom_id res chain seq x y z
N MET A 1 10.73 -18.26 -19.01
CA MET A 1 11.19 -17.02 -18.35
C MET A 1 10.23 -15.91 -18.75
N LYS A 2 9.47 -15.34 -17.80
CA LYS A 2 8.66 -14.15 -18.10
C LYS A 2 9.63 -12.99 -18.38
N SER A 3 9.42 -12.29 -19.49
CA SER A 3 10.15 -11.06 -19.82
C SER A 3 10.09 -10.10 -18.64
N GLY A 4 11.23 -9.56 -18.20
CA GLY A 4 11.27 -8.55 -17.15
C GLY A 4 10.45 -7.31 -17.55
N LEU A 5 9.71 -6.75 -16.60
CA LEU A 5 9.05 -5.46 -16.76
C LEU A 5 10.07 -4.36 -16.45
N ASN A 6 10.31 -3.47 -17.41
CA ASN A 6 11.11 -2.27 -17.21
C ASN A 6 10.15 -1.09 -17.01
N LEU A 7 10.33 -0.35 -15.92
CA LEU A 7 9.58 0.87 -15.62
C LEU A 7 10.56 2.04 -15.55
N THR A 8 10.17 3.19 -16.09
CA THR A 8 10.89 4.45 -15.90
C THR A 8 10.38 5.10 -14.62
N TRP A 9 11.29 5.44 -13.71
CA TRP A 9 10.97 6.08 -12.45
C TRP A 9 11.29 7.57 -12.51
N ASN A 10 10.26 8.42 -12.50
CA ASN A 10 10.40 9.88 -12.62
C ASN A 10 10.38 10.58 -11.25
N LYS A 11 10.74 11.86 -11.27
CA LYS A 11 10.60 12.74 -10.12
C LYS A 11 9.12 12.84 -9.71
N GLY A 12 8.86 12.64 -8.42
CA GLY A 12 7.52 12.66 -7.85
C GLY A 12 6.83 11.30 -7.80
N ASP A 13 7.31 10.31 -8.56
CA ASP A 13 6.76 8.96 -8.51
C ASP A 13 7.17 8.26 -7.19
N ILE A 14 6.23 7.52 -6.61
CA ILE A 14 6.43 6.73 -5.40
C ILE A 14 6.06 5.28 -5.71
N LEU A 15 6.93 4.35 -5.33
CA LEU A 15 6.68 2.92 -5.48
C LEU A 15 6.26 2.32 -4.14
N TYR A 16 5.18 1.53 -4.13
CA TYR A 16 4.71 0.80 -2.94
C TYR A 16 4.71 -0.72 -3.14
N PRO A 17 5.86 -1.41 -2.99
CA PRO A 17 5.86 -2.87 -2.94
C PRO A 17 5.10 -3.36 -1.69
N CYS A 18 4.27 -4.38 -1.87
CA CYS A 18 3.52 -5.02 -0.78
C CYS A 18 3.33 -6.52 -1.02
N THR A 19 3.04 -7.26 0.05
CA THR A 19 2.65 -8.67 0.00
C THR A 19 1.15 -8.81 -0.32
N ASP A 20 0.77 -9.98 -0.83
CA ASP A 20 -0.63 -10.36 -1.07
C ASP A 20 -1.47 -10.39 0.21
N GLY A 21 -0.87 -10.71 1.36
CA GLY A 21 -1.51 -10.60 2.67
C GLY A 21 -2.20 -9.25 2.91
N PHE A 22 -1.71 -8.15 2.32
CA PHE A 22 -2.35 -6.83 2.42
C PHE A 22 -3.73 -6.81 1.74
N ILE A 23 -3.85 -7.32 0.51
CA ILE A 23 -5.11 -7.32 -0.25
C ILE A 23 -6.08 -8.41 0.19
N ASP A 24 -5.56 -9.46 0.84
CA ASP A 24 -6.34 -10.58 1.36
C ASP A 24 -6.92 -10.34 2.77
N GLN A 25 -6.49 -9.27 3.46
CA GLN A 25 -7.03 -8.88 4.76
C GLN A 25 -8.54 -8.62 4.70
N PHE A 26 -9.26 -9.17 5.68
CA PHE A 26 -10.67 -8.90 5.89
C PHE A 26 -10.89 -7.72 6.82
N GLY A 27 -11.92 -6.94 6.51
CA GLY A 27 -12.57 -5.96 7.37
C GLY A 27 -14.04 -6.35 7.52
N GLY A 28 -14.36 -7.04 8.61
CA GLY A 28 -15.64 -7.76 8.75
C GLY A 28 -15.81 -8.85 7.68
N LEU A 29 -16.92 -8.86 6.95
CA LEU A 29 -17.22 -9.89 5.94
C LEU A 29 -16.59 -9.62 4.56
N LYS A 30 -15.78 -8.57 4.40
CA LYS A 30 -15.23 -8.13 3.10
C LYS A 30 -13.70 -8.14 3.12
N LYS A 31 -13.09 -8.60 2.01
CA LYS A 31 -11.66 -8.42 1.73
C LYS A 31 -11.37 -7.01 1.22
N LEU A 32 -10.18 -6.47 1.53
CA LEU A 32 -9.72 -5.16 1.07
C LEU A 32 -9.69 -5.09 -0.47
N LYS A 33 -9.17 -6.15 -1.11
CA LYS A 33 -9.00 -6.25 -2.56
C LYS A 33 -8.09 -5.13 -3.12
N ARG A 34 -7.78 -5.25 -4.41
CA ARG A 34 -6.93 -4.28 -5.13
C ARG A 34 -7.54 -2.88 -5.22
N THR A 35 -8.87 -2.78 -5.32
CA THR A 35 -9.56 -1.48 -5.43
C THR A 35 -9.45 -0.68 -4.14
N GLY A 36 -9.63 -1.31 -2.97
CA GLY A 36 -9.44 -0.62 -1.68
C GLY A 36 -7.99 -0.17 -1.50
N LEU A 37 -7.03 -1.01 -1.87
CA LEU A 37 -5.62 -0.62 -1.86
C LEU A 37 -5.29 0.56 -2.78
N GLN A 38 -5.91 0.63 -3.97
CA GLN A 38 -5.75 1.76 -4.89
C GLN A 38 -6.31 3.05 -4.28
N GLU A 39 -7.51 3.00 -3.71
CA GLU A 39 -8.14 4.15 -3.03
C GLU A 39 -7.26 4.65 -1.86
N MET A 40 -6.71 3.75 -1.06
CA MET A 40 -5.77 4.10 0.02
C MET A 40 -4.57 4.88 -0.52
N PHE A 41 -3.94 4.40 -1.60
CA PHE A 41 -2.78 5.09 -2.19
C PHE A 41 -3.13 6.40 -2.89
N GLU A 42 -4.30 6.49 -3.53
CA GLU A 42 -4.81 7.74 -4.12
C GLU A 42 -4.98 8.82 -3.04
N ASN A 43 -5.49 8.46 -1.86
CA ASN A 43 -5.62 9.37 -0.72
C ASN A 43 -4.29 9.85 -0.13
N LEU A 44 -3.15 9.26 -0.52
CA LEU A 44 -1.82 9.68 -0.10
C LEU A 44 -1.17 10.66 -1.08
N GLN A 45 -1.67 10.79 -2.30
CA GLN A 45 -0.96 11.50 -3.37
C GLN A 45 -0.64 12.96 -3.01
N ASP A 46 -1.52 13.62 -2.26
CA ASP A 46 -1.36 15.02 -1.83
C ASP A 46 -0.63 15.17 -0.48
N LYS A 47 -0.21 14.07 0.14
CA LYS A 47 0.44 14.08 1.46
C LYS A 47 1.97 14.10 1.33
N GLN A 48 2.65 14.52 2.39
CA GLN A 48 4.11 14.42 2.46
C GLN A 48 4.54 12.97 2.66
N PHE A 49 5.62 12.55 1.99
CA PHE A 49 6.04 11.14 1.97
C PHE A 49 6.34 10.56 3.37
N ASP A 50 6.83 11.38 4.29
CA ASP A 50 7.11 11.01 5.68
C ASP A 50 5.85 10.62 6.46
N VAL A 51 4.67 11.12 6.08
CA VAL A 51 3.41 10.73 6.74
C VAL A 51 2.76 9.48 6.14
N HIS A 52 3.25 9.00 4.99
CA HIS A 52 2.60 7.91 4.26
C HIS A 52 2.59 6.60 5.05
N GLN A 53 3.69 6.26 5.73
CA GLN A 53 3.77 5.03 6.53
C GLN A 53 2.67 4.99 7.60
N ASN A 54 2.52 6.09 8.35
CA ASN A 54 1.51 6.19 9.40
C ASN A 54 0.10 6.19 8.81
N ALA A 55 -0.13 6.89 7.69
CA ALA A 55 -1.42 6.93 7.03
C ALA A 55 -1.86 5.55 6.52
N ILE A 56 -0.99 4.81 5.82
CA ILE A 56 -1.26 3.45 5.34
C ILE A 56 -1.55 2.51 6.50
N THR A 57 -0.74 2.58 7.56
CA THR A 57 -0.91 1.74 8.75
C THR A 57 -2.27 2.02 9.40
N GLN A 58 -2.63 3.29 9.56
CA GLN A 58 -3.91 3.67 10.16
C GLN A 58 -5.10 3.24 9.30
N GLU A 59 -5.04 3.43 7.99
CA GLU A 59 -6.11 3.01 7.09
C GLU A 59 -6.25 1.49 7.06
N PHE A 60 -5.14 0.74 7.10
CA PHE A 60 -5.15 -0.72 7.19
C PHE A 60 -5.78 -1.21 8.50
N GLU A 61 -5.37 -0.65 9.64
CA GLU A 61 -5.93 -1.01 10.95
C GLU A 61 -7.42 -0.63 11.04
N ASN A 62 -7.81 0.53 10.50
CA ASN A 62 -9.21 0.94 10.42
C ASN A 62 -10.04 -0.01 9.55
N TRP A 63 -9.48 -0.46 8.42
CA TRP A 63 -10.13 -1.42 7.54
C TRP A 63 -10.30 -2.78 8.23
N LYS A 64 -9.22 -3.31 8.82
CA LYS A 64 -9.23 -4.58 9.55
C LYS A 64 -10.23 -4.53 10.70
N GLY A 65 -10.26 -3.44 11.46
CA GLY A 65 -11.08 -3.30 12.66
C GLY A 65 -10.77 -4.42 13.65
N ASP A 66 -11.81 -5.08 14.13
CA ASP A 66 -11.68 -6.21 15.07
C ASP A 66 -11.41 -7.56 14.38
N ALA A 67 -11.29 -7.59 13.05
CA ALA A 67 -10.96 -8.83 12.34
C ALA A 67 -9.52 -9.25 12.64
N GLU A 68 -9.31 -10.55 12.81
CA GLU A 68 -7.96 -11.08 12.94
C GLU A 68 -7.17 -10.91 11.64
N GLN A 69 -5.86 -10.77 11.80
CA GLN A 69 -4.95 -10.78 10.66
C GLN A 69 -4.78 -12.22 10.17
N ILE A 70 -4.86 -12.41 8.85
CA ILE A 70 -4.94 -13.76 8.25
C ILE A 70 -3.57 -14.28 7.82
N GLU A 71 -2.71 -13.38 7.33
CA GLU A 71 -1.37 -13.69 6.84
C GLU A 71 -0.39 -12.58 7.20
N ASP A 72 0.91 -12.80 6.95
CA ASP A 72 1.92 -11.77 7.12
C ASP A 72 1.71 -10.62 6.14
N VAL A 73 1.58 -9.41 6.68
CA VAL A 73 1.38 -8.19 5.91
C VAL A 73 2.67 -7.37 5.93
N HIS A 74 3.16 -7.03 4.75
CA HIS A 74 4.29 -6.13 4.59
C HIS A 74 4.02 -5.12 3.48
N PHE A 75 4.40 -3.87 3.74
CA PHE A 75 4.47 -2.83 2.72
C PHE A 75 5.76 -2.03 2.90
N THR A 76 6.27 -1.49 1.81
CA THR A 76 7.37 -0.53 1.80
C THR A 76 7.00 0.62 0.86
N GLY A 77 7.32 1.86 1.25
CA GLY A 77 7.27 3.00 0.33
C GLY A 77 8.68 3.37 -0.09
N VAL A 78 8.92 3.61 -1.38
CA VAL A 78 10.20 4.11 -1.88
C VAL A 78 9.97 5.35 -2.71
N LYS A 79 10.73 6.40 -2.43
CA LYS A 79 10.70 7.68 -3.15
C LYS A 79 12.14 8.08 -3.48
N PRO A 80 12.45 8.51 -4.72
CA PRO A 80 13.76 9.03 -5.06
C PRO A 80 14.06 10.31 -4.27
N LEU A 81 15.28 10.44 -3.76
CA LEU A 81 15.74 11.67 -3.13
C LEU A 81 15.93 12.77 -4.18
N GLU A 82 15.58 13.99 -3.82
CA GLU A 82 15.89 15.18 -4.61
C GLU A 82 17.23 15.72 -4.12
N TYR A 83 18.21 15.85 -5.02
CA TYR A 83 19.49 16.54 -4.80
C TYR A 83 19.56 17.77 -5.70
#